data_AF-A0A259P0A0-F1
#
_entry.id   AF-A0A259P0A0-F1
#
_cell.length_a   1.000
_cell.length_b   1.000
_cell.length_c   1.000
_cell.angle_alpha   90.00
_cell.angle_beta   90.00
_cell.angle_gamma   90.00
#
_symmetry.space_group_name_H-M   'P 1'
#
loop_
_entity.id
_entity.type
_entity.pdbx_description
1 polymer ?
#
loop_
_entity_poly.entity_id
_entity_poly.type
_entity_poly.pdbx_seq_one_letter_code
_entity_poly.pdbx_strand_id
1 'polypeptide(L)' 'RVKETPPDNRITKSDWFVKKHRKINSKEFLSQAIKSRSNCNTCHKNAEQGNFDDDEVRIPK' A
#
# COMPACT_ATOMS: atom_id res chain seq x y z
N ARG A 1 -17.45 -5.29 10.86
CA ARG A 1 -17.71 -6.17 9.69
C ARG A 1 -16.84 -5.67 8.55
N VAL A 2 -15.90 -6.46 8.04
CA VAL A 2 -15.20 -6.10 6.79
C VAL A 2 -16.26 -6.18 5.69
N LYS A 3 -16.59 -5.03 5.11
CA LYS A 3 -17.47 -4.92 3.96
C LYS A 3 -16.75 -5.51 2.75
N GLU A 4 -17.42 -6.44 2.08
CA GLU A 4 -17.24 -6.92 0.70
C GLU A 4 -15.81 -7.27 0.23
N THR A 5 -15.68 -8.43 -0.44
CA THR A 5 -14.42 -8.84 -1.07
C THR A 5 -13.89 -7.70 -1.94
N PRO A 6 -12.60 -7.30 -1.83
CA PRO A 6 -12.07 -6.20 -2.60
C PRO A 6 -12.32 -6.40 -4.10
N PRO A 7 -12.60 -5.32 -4.87
CA PRO A 7 -12.77 -5.43 -6.31
C PRO A 7 -11.63 -6.20 -6.96
N ASP A 8 -11.96 -7.12 -7.87
CA ASP A 8 -11.03 -8.00 -8.59
C ASP A 8 -10.14 -8.87 -7.69
N ASN A 9 -10.53 -9.13 -6.43
CA ASN A 9 -9.70 -9.80 -5.42
C ASN A 9 -8.36 -9.10 -5.17
N ARG A 10 -8.31 -7.77 -5.31
CA ARG A 10 -7.10 -6.97 -5.11
C ARG A 10 -7.19 -6.17 -3.81
N ILE A 11 -6.35 -6.52 -2.82
CA ILE A 11 -6.26 -5.80 -1.53
C ILE A 11 -6.06 -4.29 -1.75
N THR A 12 -5.26 -3.90 -2.75
CA THR A 12 -4.96 -2.51 -3.10
C THR A 12 -6.17 -1.71 -3.60
N LYS A 13 -7.30 -2.38 -3.90
CA LYS A 13 -8.58 -1.76 -4.27
C LYS A 13 -9.60 -1.75 -3.14
N SER A 14 -9.29 -2.34 -1.97
CA SER A 14 -10.20 -2.29 -0.82
C SER A 14 -10.34 -0.87 -0.28
N ASP A 15 -11.53 -0.55 0.24
CA ASP A 15 -11.80 0.74 0.88
C ASP A 15 -10.82 1.05 2.01
N TRP A 16 -10.45 0.03 2.78
CA TRP A 16 -9.47 0.15 3.86
C TRP A 16 -8.10 0.56 3.31
N PHE A 17 -7.61 -0.12 2.27
CA PHE A 17 -6.30 0.17 1.69
C PHE A 17 -6.26 1.59 1.12
N VAL A 18 -7.29 1.96 0.34
CA VAL A 18 -7.42 3.30 -0.24
C VAL A 18 -7.46 4.36 0.85
N LYS A 19 -8.24 4.14 1.92
CA LYS A 19 -8.32 5.06 3.05
C LYS A 19 -6.97 5.21 3.76
N LYS A 20 -6.23 4.12 4.00
CA LYS A 20 -4.93 4.16 4.67
C LYS A 20 -3.88 4.91 3.85
N HIS A 21 -3.86 4.69 2.54
CA HIS A 21 -2.85 5.26 1.65
C HIS A 21 -3.26 6.60 0.99
N ARG A 22 -4.40 7.19 1.35
CA ARG A 22 -4.93 8.42 0.74
C ARG A 22 -4.01 9.64 0.81
N LYS A 23 -3.01 9.63 1.70
CA LYS A 23 -2.03 10.70 1.86
C LYS A 23 -0.86 10.61 0.87
N ILE A 24 -0.72 9.49 0.17
CA ILE A 24 0.32 9.26 -0.83
C ILE A 24 -0.23 9.64 -2.20
N ASN A 25 0.53 10.42 -2.97
CA ASN A 25 0.11 10.85 -4.28
C ASN A 25 0.10 9.66 -5.25
N SER A 26 -0.92 9.57 -6.12
CA SER A 26 -0.97 8.56 -7.18
C SER A 26 0.28 8.54 -8.06
N LYS A 27 0.96 9.68 -8.25
CA LYS A 27 2.23 9.75 -9.00
C LYS A 27 3.38 9.04 -8.28
N GLU A 28 3.42 9.06 -6.96
CA GLU A 28 4.46 8.35 -6.18
C GLU A 28 4.33 6.84 -6.39
N PHE A 29 3.11 6.30 -6.36
CA PHE A 29 2.88 4.89 -6.65
C PHE A 29 3.29 4.45 -8.06
N LEU A 30 3.35 5.39 -9.00
CA LEU A 30 3.76 5.15 -10.38
C LEU A 30 5.24 5.49 -10.63
N SER A 31 5.97 5.93 -9.62
CA SER A 31 7.41 6.21 -9.74
C SER A 31 8.17 4.94 -10.08
N GLN A 32 9.35 5.08 -10.68
CA GLN A 32 10.20 3.91 -10.96
C GLN A 32 10.66 3.18 -9.69
N ALA A 33 10.76 3.91 -8.57
CA ALA A 33 11.13 3.35 -7.28
C ALA A 33 10.04 2.43 -6.72
N ILE A 34 8.77 2.84 -6.78
CA ILE A 34 7.64 2.09 -6.20
C ILE A 34 6.99 1.13 -7.20
N LYS A 35 6.87 1.55 -8.47
CA LYS A 35 6.27 0.87 -9.62
C LYS A 35 4.76 0.57 -9.51
N SER A 36 4.27 0.20 -8.33
CA SER A 36 2.86 -0.11 -8.09
C SER A 36 2.52 -0.13 -6.61
N ARG A 37 1.25 0.14 -6.28
CA ARG A 37 0.65 -0.08 -4.95
C ARG A 37 0.76 -1.52 -4.46
N SER A 38 1.02 -2.47 -5.35
CA SER A 38 1.12 -3.89 -5.02
C SER A 38 2.52 -4.27 -4.48
N ASN A 39 3.51 -3.38 -4.58
CA ASN A 39 4.87 -3.60 -4.09
C ASN A 39 4.99 -3.15 -2.62
N CYS A 40 4.32 -3.88 -1.73
CA CYS A 40 4.19 -3.53 -0.31
C CYS A 40 5.57 -3.29 0.36
N ASN A 41 6.53 -4.19 0.11
CA ASN A 41 7.84 -4.18 0.75
C ASN A 41 8.70 -2.97 0.37
N THR A 42 8.37 -2.27 -0.71
CA THR A 42 9.12 -1.10 -1.16
C THR A 42 9.01 0.05 -0.17
N CYS A 43 7.82 0.25 0.42
CA CYS A 43 7.60 1.27 1.45
C CYS A 43 7.60 0.69 2.87
N HIS A 44 7.06 -0.53 3.03
CA HIS A 44 7.01 -1.25 4.30
C HIS A 44 8.05 -2.38 4.28
N LYS A 45 9.32 -2.09 4.60
CA LYS A 45 10.45 -3.01 4.44
C LYS A 45 10.19 -4.44 4.99
N ASN A 46 9.45 -4.53 6.09
CA ASN A 46 9.15 -5.77 6.82
C ASN A 46 7.73 -6.31 6.57
N ALA A 47 7.06 -5.91 5.48
CA ALA A 47 5.70 -6.33 5.13
C ALA A 47 5.53 -7.85 5.01
N GLU A 48 6.55 -8.57 4.53
CA GLU A 48 6.54 -10.04 4.44
C GLU A 48 6.50 -10.72 5.82
N GLN A 49 6.94 -10.03 6.87
CA GLN A 49 6.85 -10.47 8.26
C GLN A 49 5.54 -9.99 8.92
N GLY A 50 4.66 -9.34 8.16
CA GLY A 50 3.39 -8.79 8.62
C GLY A 50 3.49 -7.40 9.24
N ASN A 51 4.65 -6.74 9.17
CA ASN A 51 4.82 -5.40 9.74
C ASN A 51 4.42 -4.30 8.73
N PHE A 52 3.36 -3.59 9.06
CA PHE A 52 2.81 -2.46 8.32
C PHE A 52 2.67 -1.22 9.20
N ASP A 53 3.49 -1.11 10.25
CA ASP A 53 3.49 0.06 11.12
C ASP A 53 3.85 1.32 10.32
N ASP A 54 3.06 2.38 10.51
CA ASP A 54 3.24 3.65 9.82
C ASP A 54 4.57 4.32 10.24
N ASP A 55 5.04 4.06 11.47
CA ASP A 55 6.31 4.62 12.01
C ASP A 55 7.56 4.00 11.34
N GLU A 56 7.44 2.81 10.77
CA GLU A 56 8.53 2.13 10.05
C GLU A 56 8.52 2.39 8.54
N VAL A 57 7.52 3.12 8.02
CA VAL A 57 7.38 3.39 6.58
C VAL A 57 8.53 4.25 6.07
N ARG A 58 9.11 3.84 4.94
CA ARG A 58 10.12 4.60 4.20
C ARG A 58 9.71 4.73 2.75
N ILE A 59 9.32 5.93 2.33
CA ILE A 59 8.98 6.20 0.92
C ILE A 59 10.29 6.42 0.14
N PRO A 60 10.65 5.53 -0.80
CA PRO A 60 11.82 5.75 -1.65
C PRO A 60 11.53 6.88 -2.65
N LYS A 61 12.54 7.70 -2.91
CA LYS A 61 12.49 8.81 -3.87
C LYS A 61 12.96 8.38 -5.24
#